data_AF-A0A9P5SBJ1-F1
#
_entry.id   AF-A0A9P5SBJ1-F1
#
_cell.length_a   1.000
_cell.length_b   1.000
_cell.length_c   1.000
_cell.angle_alpha   90.00
_cell.angle_beta   90.00
_cell.angle_gamma   90.00
#
_symmetry.space_group_name_H-M   'P 1'
#
loop_
_entity.id
_entity.type
_entity.pdbx_description
1 polymer ?
#
loop_
_entity_poly.entity_id
_entity_poly.type
_entity_poly.pdbx_seq_one_letter_code
_entity_poly.pdbx_strand_id
1 'polypeptide(L)'
;MLLPNPTSGLPSRYVIQDGRLYEMQVAAAEGIRSWFVGDTIHSDGSLYMITPLDPIFMFIPILEIVRQQTSGSAGRFMVVDDIFESDQYTSLRHLAQLHNIEKLLAQICEVR
;
A
#
# COMPACT_ATOMS: atom_id res chain seq x y z
N MET A 1 -5.98 -2.95 -4.89
CA MET A 1 -5.66 -3.90 -3.81
C MET A 1 -5.98 -3.29 -2.44
N LEU A 2 -6.28 -4.14 -1.46
CA LEU A 2 -6.51 -3.72 -0.06
C LEU A 2 -5.26 -4.09 0.75
N LEU A 3 -4.63 -3.09 1.38
CA LEU A 3 -3.43 -3.24 2.20
C LEU A 3 -3.58 -2.39 3.48
N PRO A 4 -2.85 -2.72 4.57
CA PRO A 4 -2.84 -1.87 5.75
C PRO A 4 -2.19 -0.51 5.42
N ASN A 5 -2.82 0.57 5.86
CA ASN A 5 -2.23 1.90 5.77
C ASN A 5 -0.91 1.96 6.54
N PRO A 6 0.17 2.57 6.00
CA PRO A 6 1.46 2.59 6.67
C PRO A 6 1.48 3.19 8.07
N THR A 7 0.63 4.17 8.31
CA THR A 7 0.61 4.94 9.55
C THR A 7 -0.39 4.36 10.55
N SER A 8 -1.60 4.03 10.10
CA SER A 8 -2.69 3.59 11.01
C SER A 8 -2.84 2.08 11.11
N GLY A 9 -2.26 1.31 10.17
CA GLY A 9 -2.48 -0.13 10.05
C GLY A 9 -3.89 -0.52 9.57
N LEU A 10 -4.81 0.45 9.41
CA LEU A 10 -6.18 0.20 9.00
C LEU A 10 -6.27 -0.14 7.51
N PRO A 11 -7.23 -0.97 7.08
CA PRO A 11 -7.40 -1.32 5.68
C PRO A 11 -7.59 -0.08 4.80
N SER A 12 -6.77 0.05 3.76
CA SER A 12 -6.82 1.14 2.79
C SER A 12 -6.66 0.60 1.37
N ARG A 13 -7.20 1.35 0.39
CA ARG A 13 -7.20 0.94 -1.02
C ARG A 13 -6.02 1.56 -1.76
N TYR A 14 -5.32 0.71 -2.51
CA TYR A 14 -4.19 1.10 -3.36
C TYR A 14 -4.38 0.60 -4.78
N VAL A 15 -3.76 1.26 -5.74
CA VAL A 15 -3.76 0.90 -7.15
C VAL A 15 -2.32 0.83 -7.61
N ILE A 16 -1.99 -0.18 -8.40
CA ILE A 16 -0.74 -0.21 -9.17
C ILE A 16 -1.10 0.04 -10.63
N GLN A 17 -0.42 0.99 -11.24
CA GLN A 17 -0.54 1.30 -12.65
C GLN A 17 0.85 1.63 -13.20
N ASP A 18 1.24 0.99 -14.31
CA ASP A 18 2.54 1.16 -14.97
C ASP A 18 3.73 1.06 -13.99
N GLY A 19 3.68 0.07 -13.11
CA GLY A 19 4.72 -0.20 -12.10
C GLY A 19 4.87 0.89 -11.02
N ARG A 20 3.87 1.76 -10.86
CA ARG A 20 3.83 2.82 -9.83
C ARG A 20 2.69 2.57 -8.86
N LEU A 21 2.90 2.94 -7.60
CA LEU A 21 1.92 2.80 -6.54
C LEU A 21 1.11 4.09 -6.38
N TYR A 22 -0.19 3.93 -6.16
CA TYR A 22 -1.12 5.01 -5.88
C TYR A 22 -1.99 4.63 -4.71
N GLU A 23 -2.34 5.60 -3.87
CA GLU A 23 -3.34 5.44 -2.84
C GLU A 23 -4.68 6.03 -3.29
N MET A 24 -5.77 5.43 -2.83
CA MET A 24 -7.11 5.98 -3.01
C MET A 24 -7.52 6.74 -1.75
N GLN A 25 -7.66 8.05 -1.89
CA GLN A 25 -8.18 8.93 -0.85
C GLN A 25 -9.66 9.22 -1.10
N VAL A 26 -10.42 9.36 -0.02
CA VAL A 26 -11.85 9.70 -0.08
C VAL A 26 -12.06 11.02 0.64
N ALA A 27 -12.38 12.06 -0.10
CA ALA A 27 -12.97 13.27 0.46
C ALA A 27 -14.46 12.98 0.69
N ALA A 28 -14.78 12.52 1.89
CA ALA A 28 -16.15 12.20 2.27
C ALA A 28 -17.05 13.44 2.15
N ALA A 29 -18.29 13.23 1.72
CA ALA A 29 -19.29 14.29 1.72
C ALA A 29 -19.53 14.81 3.15
N GLU A 30 -19.21 16.08 3.40
CA GLU A 30 -19.69 16.76 4.60
C GLU A 30 -21.17 17.17 4.39
N GLY A 31 -22.07 16.51 5.11
CA GLY A 31 -23.51 16.75 5.03
C GLY A 31 -24.18 16.09 3.81
N ILE A 32 -25.37 16.57 3.44
CA ILE A 32 -26.13 16.06 2.30
C ILE A 32 -25.54 16.65 1.01
N ARG A 33 -24.91 15.79 0.19
CA ARG A 33 -24.28 16.13 -1.09
C ARG A 33 -24.63 15.05 -2.10
N SER A 34 -24.66 15.40 -3.38
CA SER A 34 -24.90 14.48 -4.50
C SER A 34 -24.22 15.01 -5.76
N TRP A 35 -23.82 14.12 -6.66
CA TRP A 35 -23.26 14.49 -7.95
C TRP A 35 -24.30 14.38 -9.06
N PHE A 36 -24.32 15.35 -9.96
CA PHE A 36 -25.08 15.25 -11.20
C PHE A 36 -24.11 14.81 -12.29
N VAL A 37 -24.32 13.61 -12.84
CA VAL A 37 -23.43 13.00 -13.83
C VAL A 37 -24.26 12.68 -15.07
N GLY A 38 -24.12 13.52 -16.10
CA GLY A 38 -25.00 13.46 -17.26
C GLY A 38 -26.46 13.73 -16.88
N ASP A 39 -27.35 12.79 -17.18
CA ASP A 39 -28.78 12.80 -16.86
C ASP A 39 -29.12 12.03 -15.57
N THR A 40 -28.10 11.61 -14.81
CA THR A 40 -28.26 10.84 -13.58
C THR A 40 -27.82 11.60 -12.33
N ILE A 41 -28.43 11.25 -11.18
CA ILE A 41 -28.04 11.76 -9.87
C ILE A 41 -27.39 10.63 -9.07
N HIS A 42 -26.15 10.85 -8.65
CA HIS A 42 -25.44 9.99 -7.72
C HIS A 42 -25.62 10.54 -6.30
N SER A 43 -26.33 9.80 -5.46
CA SER A 43 -26.61 10.19 -4.08
C SER A 43 -25.38 10.19 -3.17
N ASP A 44 -24.37 9.37 -3.50
CA ASP A 44 -23.06 9.45 -2.86
C ASP A 44 -22.36 10.72 -3.33
N GLY A 45 -22.24 11.71 -2.44
CA GLY A 45 -21.57 12.98 -2.71
C GLY A 45 -20.06 12.96 -2.44
N SER A 46 -19.48 11.79 -2.15
CA SER A 46 -18.05 11.66 -1.87
C SER A 46 -17.22 11.87 -3.14
N LEU A 47 -15.98 12.36 -2.98
CA LEU A 47 -15.01 12.44 -4.06
C LEU A 47 -13.86 11.47 -3.80
N TYR A 48 -13.64 10.56 -4.75
CA TYR A 48 -12.53 9.61 -4.73
C TYR A 48 -11.37 10.17 -5.54
N MET A 49 -10.17 10.19 -4.96
CA MET A 49 -8.95 10.65 -5.61
C MET A 49 -7.92 9.53 -5.60
N ILE A 50 -7.19 9.38 -6.70
CA ILE A 50 -6.07 8.46 -6.82
C ILE A 50 -4.80 9.30 -6.89
N THR A 51 -3.96 9.23 -5.86
CA THR A 51 -2.75 10.04 -5.74
C THR A 51 -1.52 9.14 -5.75
N PRO A 52 -0.41 9.55 -6.40
CA PRO A 52 0.84 8.79 -6.33
C PRO A 52 1.31 8.63 -4.89
N LEU A 53 1.72 7.42 -4.53
CA LEU A 53 2.31 7.10 -3.24
C LEU A 53 3.73 6.59 -3.44
N ASP A 54 4.67 7.10 -2.65
CA ASP A 54 6.02 6.53 -2.61
C ASP A 54 5.98 5.13 -1.96
N PRO A 55 6.38 4.06 -2.67
CA PRO A 55 6.34 2.70 -2.14
C PRO A 55 7.15 2.48 -0.86
N ILE A 56 8.15 3.31 -0.58
CA ILE A 56 8.99 3.19 0.62
C ILE A 56 8.14 3.24 1.89
N PHE A 57 7.12 4.11 1.93
CA PHE A 57 6.21 4.18 3.07
C PHE A 57 5.44 2.87 3.27
N MET A 58 5.11 2.15 2.21
CA MET A 58 4.48 0.84 2.31
C MET A 58 5.48 -0.24 2.76
N PHE A 59 6.72 -0.18 2.30
CA PHE A 59 7.73 -1.21 2.62
C PHE A 59 8.15 -1.19 4.09
N ILE A 60 8.27 -0.04 4.74
CA ILE A 60 8.65 0.05 6.16
C ILE A 60 7.80 -0.86 7.07
N PRO A 61 6.45 -0.76 7.12
CA PRO A 61 5.63 -1.62 7.96
C PRO A 61 5.61 -3.08 7.47
N ILE A 62 5.74 -3.33 6.16
CA ILE A 62 5.82 -4.71 5.63
C ILE A 62 7.07 -5.39 6.15
N LEU A 63 8.23 -4.74 6.07
CA LEU A 63 9.50 -5.26 6.54
C LEU A 63 9.46 -5.54 8.04
N GLU A 64 8.81 -4.68 8.83
CA GLU A 64 8.60 -4.92 10.27
C GLU A 64 7.79 -6.20 10.53
N ILE A 65 6.77 -6.47 9.71
CA ILE A 65 5.93 -7.67 9.83
C ILE A 65 6.71 -8.92 9.41
N VAL A 66 7.45 -8.87 8.29
CA VAL A 66 8.05 -10.07 7.69
C VAL A 66 9.44 -10.39 8.19
N ARG A 67 10.15 -9.48 8.90
CA ARG A 67 11.53 -9.72 9.36
C ARG A 67 11.70 -10.87 10.36
N GLN A 68 10.62 -11.50 10.82
CA GLN A 68 10.63 -12.65 11.75
C GLN A 68 11.44 -12.37 13.03
N GLN A 69 11.23 -11.19 13.62
CA GLN A 69 11.87 -10.84 14.88
C GLN A 69 11.42 -11.77 16.01
N THR A 70 12.34 -12.04 16.94
CA THR A 70 12.08 -12.82 18.16
C THR A 70 12.68 -12.08 19.35
N SER A 71 12.41 -12.54 20.58
CA SER A 71 12.96 -11.92 21.79
C SER A 71 14.50 -11.85 21.84
N GLY A 72 15.19 -12.69 21.04
CA GLY A 72 16.65 -12.72 20.95
C GLY A 72 17.23 -12.34 19.59
N SER A 73 16.42 -11.95 18.60
CA SER A 73 16.89 -11.60 17.25
C SER A 73 16.10 -10.45 16.65
N ALA A 74 16.81 -9.48 16.08
CA ALA A 74 16.22 -8.36 15.33
C ALA A 74 15.55 -8.79 14.01
N GLY A 75 15.74 -10.05 13.61
CA GLY A 75 15.17 -10.62 12.40
C GLY A 75 16.21 -11.38 11.58
N ARG A 76 15.85 -11.74 10.35
CA ARG A 76 16.75 -12.42 9.41
C ARG A 76 16.80 -11.69 8.07
N PHE A 77 17.92 -11.82 7.36
CA PHE A 77 18.00 -11.43 5.95
C PHE A 77 17.07 -12.32 5.13
N MET A 78 16.39 -11.72 4.16
CA MET A 78 15.43 -12.37 3.28
C MET A 78 15.70 -11.99 1.83
N VAL A 79 15.37 -12.89 0.91
CA VAL A 79 15.38 -12.57 -0.53
C VAL A 79 14.14 -11.74 -0.87
N VAL A 80 14.23 -10.91 -1.92
CA VAL A 80 13.16 -9.96 -2.29
C VAL A 80 11.82 -10.65 -2.54
N ASP A 81 11.84 -11.81 -3.20
CA ASP A 81 10.62 -12.58 -3.50
C ASP A 81 9.89 -13.00 -2.21
N ASP A 82 10.62 -13.40 -1.17
CA ASP A 82 10.07 -13.84 0.11
C ASP A 82 9.46 -12.68 0.92
N ILE A 83 9.83 -11.43 0.65
CA ILE A 83 9.34 -10.25 1.40
C ILE A 83 7.83 -10.02 1.14
N PHE A 84 7.36 -10.33 -0.07
CA PHE A 84 5.99 -10.02 -0.50
C PHE A 84 5.02 -11.21 -0.35
N GLU A 85 5.52 -12.34 0.14
CA GLU A 85 4.72 -13.52 0.46
C GLU A 85 4.21 -13.43 1.90
N SER A 86 2.89 -13.28 2.08
CA SER A 86 2.25 -13.20 3.38
C SER A 86 0.87 -13.83 3.37
N ASP A 87 0.63 -14.78 4.28
CA ASP A 87 -0.68 -15.41 4.47
C ASP A 87 -1.72 -14.41 4.99
N GLN A 88 -1.28 -13.48 5.84
CA GLN A 88 -2.16 -12.47 6.44
C GLN A 88 -2.59 -11.40 5.42
N TYR A 89 -1.71 -11.05 4.49
CA TYR A 89 -1.94 -10.01 3.49
C TYR A 89 -1.59 -10.52 2.09
N THR A 90 -2.42 -11.41 1.55
CA THR A 90 -2.25 -11.98 0.21
C THR A 90 -2.13 -10.95 -0.92
N SER A 91 -2.65 -9.74 -0.70
CA SER A 91 -2.51 -8.60 -1.62
C SER A 91 -1.07 -8.08 -1.77
N LEU A 92 -0.16 -8.39 -0.83
CA LEU A 92 1.22 -7.89 -0.81
C LEU A 92 2.02 -8.32 -2.05
N ARG A 93 1.77 -9.52 -2.56
CA ARG A 93 2.39 -10.06 -3.79
C ARG A 93 2.26 -9.11 -4.99
N HIS A 94 1.23 -8.25 -5.02
CA HIS A 94 1.06 -7.29 -6.10
C HIS A 94 2.13 -6.20 -6.09
N LEU A 95 2.74 -5.90 -4.94
CA LEU A 95 3.84 -4.92 -4.83
C LEU A 95 5.09 -5.36 -5.58
N ALA A 96 5.27 -6.66 -5.85
CA ALA A 96 6.35 -7.18 -6.70
C ALA A 96 6.28 -6.65 -8.15
N GLN A 97 5.14 -6.08 -8.57
CA GLN A 97 4.96 -5.48 -9.90
C GLN A 97 5.54 -4.06 -10.00
N LEU A 98 6.02 -3.48 -8.90
CA LEU A 98 6.57 -2.12 -8.88
C LEU A 98 7.92 -2.06 -9.59
N HIS A 99 8.13 -0.98 -10.35
CA HIS A 99 9.41 -0.74 -11.01
C HIS A 99 10.51 -0.44 -10.00
N ASN A 100 11.72 -0.92 -10.29
CA ASN A 100 12.93 -0.65 -9.51
C ASN A 100 12.82 -1.08 -8.02
N ILE A 101 12.09 -2.16 -7.72
CA ILE A 101 11.81 -2.59 -6.35
C ILE A 101 13.08 -2.83 -5.52
N GLU A 102 14.08 -3.49 -6.10
CA GLU A 102 15.37 -3.72 -5.46
C GLU A 102 16.07 -2.41 -5.10
N LYS A 103 16.04 -1.44 -6.00
CA LYS A 103 16.62 -0.11 -5.77
C LYS A 103 15.87 0.67 -4.69
N LEU A 104 14.55 0.52 -4.61
CA LEU A 104 13.74 1.14 -3.55
C LEU A 104 14.03 0.49 -2.19
N LEU A 105 14.06 -0.84 -2.13
CA LEU A 105 14.41 -1.57 -0.91
C LEU A 105 15.84 -1.25 -0.44
N ALA A 106 16.80 -1.13 -1.35
CA ALA A 106 18.17 -0.75 -1.02
C ALA A 106 18.31 0.66 -0.39
N GLN A 107 17.28 1.51 -0.45
CA GLN A 107 17.28 2.80 0.26
C GLN A 107 16.99 2.67 1.76
N ILE A 108 16.33 1.59 2.18
CA ILE A 108 15.87 1.38 3.56
C ILE A 108 16.35 0.07 4.19
N CYS A 109 16.89 -0.86 3.40
CA CYS A 109 17.40 -2.15 3.85
C CYS A 109 18.92 -2.22 3.74
N GLU A 110 19.54 -2.97 4.66
CA GLU A 110 20.91 -3.45 4.47
C GLU A 110 20.91 -4.56 3.40
N VAL A 111 21.73 -4.41 2.36
CA VAL A 111 21.89 -5.39 1.29
C VAL A 111 23.26 -6.05 1.43
N ARG A 112 23.30 -7.38 1.42
CA ARG A 112 24.51 -8.20 1.56
C ARG A 112 24.71 -9.11 0.37
#